data_AF-A0A5N5DZC7-F1
#
_entry.id   AF-A0A5N5DZC7-F1
#
_cell.length_a   1.000
_cell.length_b   1.000
_cell.length_c   1.000
_cell.angle_alpha   90.00
_cell.angle_beta   90.00
_cell.angle_gamma   90.00
#
_symmetry.space_group_name_H-M   'P 1'
#
loop_
_entity.id
_entity.type
_entity.pdbx_description
1 polymer ?
#
loop_
_entity_poly.entity_id
_entity_poly.type
_entity_poly.pdbx_seq_one_letter_code
_entity_poly.pdbx_strand_id
1 'polypeptide(L)'
;RIPRSASQEKRIGAVIDRWLDVAWRHRDMWISTVMSDDLRRDPEMDRILQDADDVAARRMMDALEIRPSEGSEAAVHSMIVAYGGLAKAASKQWLVTGALDRVQVHLLLVRSLLAIVRDVLPACEADS
;
A
#
# COMPACT_ATOMS: atom_id res chain seq x y z
N ARG A 1 16.83 2.90 -8.47
CA ARG A 1 16.77 4.06 -7.54
C ARG A 1 16.30 5.25 -8.36
N ILE A 2 15.10 5.78 -8.12
CA ILE A 2 14.63 6.97 -8.87
C ILE A 2 15.39 8.21 -8.37
N PRO A 3 15.84 9.11 -9.26
CA PRO A 3 16.40 10.41 -8.86
C PRO A 3 15.42 11.22 -8.00
N ARG A 4 15.92 11.92 -6.98
CA ARG A 4 15.10 12.79 -6.12
C ARG A 4 14.39 13.93 -6.88
N SER A 5 14.85 14.28 -8.08
CA SER A 5 14.25 15.30 -8.95
C SER A 5 13.06 14.80 -9.78
N ALA A 6 12.72 13.50 -9.72
CA ALA A 6 11.57 12.98 -10.43
C ALA A 6 10.25 13.47 -9.80
N SER A 7 9.22 13.67 -10.63
CA SER A 7 7.90 14.03 -10.13
C SER A 7 7.37 12.99 -9.14
N GLN A 8 6.58 13.46 -8.17
CA GLN A 8 5.94 12.61 -7.16
C GLN A 8 5.16 11.43 -7.78
N GLU A 9 4.51 11.66 -8.93
CA GLU A 9 3.84 10.63 -9.73
C GLU A 9 4.79 9.55 -10.22
N LYS A 10 5.98 9.91 -10.74
CA LYS A 10 6.98 8.93 -11.17
C LYS A 10 7.53 8.12 -10.00
N ARG A 11 7.69 8.75 -8.83
CA ARG A 11 8.13 8.06 -7.61
C ARG A 11 7.10 7.05 -7.13
N ILE A 12 5.84 7.49 -7.03
CA ILE A 12 4.71 6.62 -6.69
C ILE A 12 4.62 5.47 -7.68
N GLY A 13 4.66 5.77 -8.98
CA GLY A 13 4.67 4.77 -10.07
C GLY A 13 5.67 3.65 -9.83
N ALA A 14 6.96 3.96 -9.65
CA ALA A 14 7.92 2.86 -9.48
C ALA A 14 7.89 2.18 -8.11
N VAL A 15 7.40 2.85 -7.05
CA VAL A 15 7.12 2.17 -5.78
C VAL A 15 6.03 1.11 -6.00
N ILE A 16 4.98 1.46 -6.75
CA ILE A 16 3.89 0.54 -7.08
C ILE A 16 4.34 -0.55 -8.07
N ASP A 17 5.12 -0.24 -9.10
CA ASP A 17 5.69 -1.27 -9.98
C ASP A 17 6.51 -2.29 -9.21
N ARG A 18 7.39 -1.80 -8.31
CA ARG A 18 8.20 -2.69 -7.47
C ARG A 18 7.33 -3.54 -6.55
N TRP A 19 6.27 -2.97 -5.98
CA TRP A 19 5.30 -3.71 -5.18
C TRP A 19 4.65 -4.82 -6.01
N LEU A 20 4.14 -4.51 -7.20
CA LEU A 20 3.47 -5.48 -8.07
C LEU A 20 4.43 -6.57 -8.55
N ASP A 21 5.72 -6.26 -8.73
CA ASP A 21 6.75 -7.26 -9.05
C ASP A 21 7.01 -8.22 -7.89
N VAL A 22 6.95 -7.74 -6.65
CA VAL A 22 7.07 -8.57 -5.45
C VAL A 22 5.81 -9.44 -5.28
N ALA A 23 4.62 -8.84 -5.42
CA ALA A 23 3.35 -9.56 -5.35
C ALA A 23 3.28 -10.69 -6.39
N TRP A 24 3.71 -10.43 -7.63
CA TRP A 24 3.79 -11.45 -8.68
C TRP A 24 4.77 -12.58 -8.34
N ARG A 25 5.96 -12.24 -7.84
CA ARG A 25 7.01 -13.24 -7.52
C ARG A 25 6.63 -14.16 -6.36
N HIS A 26 5.88 -13.65 -5.39
CA HIS A 26 5.47 -14.40 -4.21
C HIS A 26 4.02 -14.87 -4.29
N ARG A 27 3.39 -14.82 -5.47
CA ARG A 27 1.95 -15.06 -5.64
C ARG A 27 1.47 -16.37 -5.02
N ASP A 28 2.24 -17.45 -5.13
CA ASP A 28 1.83 -18.78 -4.66
C ASP A 28 1.79 -18.82 -3.12
N MET A 29 2.74 -18.16 -2.46
CA MET A 29 2.76 -17.96 -1.01
C MET A 29 1.66 -17.00 -0.53
N TRP A 30 1.42 -15.92 -1.29
CA TRP A 30 0.34 -14.97 -0.99
C TRP A 30 -1.05 -15.64 -1.07
N ILE A 31 -1.24 -16.49 -2.06
CA ILE A 31 -2.48 -17.27 -2.26
C ILE A 31 -2.65 -18.29 -1.12
N SER A 32 -1.59 -19.01 -0.71
CA SER A 32 -1.72 -20.00 0.35
C SER A 32 -1.95 -19.41 1.74
N THR A 33 -1.30 -18.29 2.07
CA THR A 33 -1.19 -17.79 3.45
C THR A 33 -2.15 -16.65 3.76
N VAL A 34 -2.37 -15.72 2.82
CA VAL A 34 -3.22 -14.53 3.08
C VAL A 34 -4.67 -14.78 2.67
N MET A 35 -4.92 -15.75 1.78
CA MET A 35 -6.27 -16.03 1.25
C MET A 35 -6.96 -17.24 1.91
N SER A 36 -6.29 -17.95 2.83
CA SER A 36 -6.91 -19.01 3.62
C SER A 36 -7.72 -18.40 4.76
N ASP A 37 -9.05 -18.38 4.62
CA ASP A 37 -9.97 -17.72 5.54
C ASP A 37 -9.90 -18.30 6.98
N ASP A 38 -9.46 -19.56 7.11
CA ASP A 38 -9.21 -20.21 8.40
C ASP A 38 -7.93 -19.70 9.10
N LEU A 39 -6.90 -19.30 8.34
CA LEU A 39 -5.65 -18.77 8.92
C LEU A 39 -5.82 -17.34 9.46
N ARG A 40 -6.75 -16.58 8.88
CA ARG A 40 -7.16 -15.25 9.32
C ARG A 40 -8.12 -15.28 10.52
N ARG A 41 -8.58 -16.45 10.97
CA ARG A 41 -9.37 -16.58 12.22
C ARG A 41 -8.49 -16.81 13.44
N ASP A 42 -7.19 -17.05 13.23
CA ASP A 42 -6.21 -17.17 14.31
C ASP A 42 -5.77 -15.76 14.78
N PRO A 43 -6.07 -15.37 16.03
CA PRO A 43 -5.69 -14.07 16.58
C PRO A 43 -4.18 -13.80 16.54
N GLU A 44 -3.34 -14.83 16.61
CA GLU A 44 -1.88 -14.67 16.51
C GLU A 44 -1.47 -14.30 15.09
N MET A 45 -2.03 -14.98 14.10
CA MET A 45 -1.79 -14.67 12.68
C MET A 45 -2.28 -13.27 12.32
N ASP A 46 -3.46 -12.87 12.80
CA ASP A 46 -4.00 -11.53 12.58
C ASP A 46 -3.06 -10.44 13.13
N ARG A 47 -2.45 -10.66 14.30
CA ARG A 47 -1.45 -9.74 14.86
C ARG A 47 -0.18 -9.66 14.01
N ILE A 48 0.33 -10.80 13.55
CA ILE A 48 1.53 -10.83 12.69
C ILE A 48 1.27 -10.08 11.37
N LEU A 49 0.08 -10.25 10.78
CA LEU A 49 -0.31 -9.55 9.56
C LEU A 49 -0.45 -8.04 9.79
N GLN A 50 -1.01 -7.63 10.93
CA GLN A 50 -1.11 -6.22 11.30
C GLN A 50 0.28 -5.59 11.48
N ASP A 51 1.19 -6.26 12.19
CA ASP A 51 2.57 -5.79 12.38
C ASP A 51 3.32 -5.66 11.04
N ALA A 52 3.09 -6.60 10.12
CA ALA A 52 3.65 -6.57 8.78
C ALA A 52 3.12 -5.36 7.97
N ASP A 53 1.84 -5.04 8.10
CA ASP A 53 1.22 -3.89 7.44
C ASP A 53 1.76 -2.57 7.97
N ASP A 54 1.93 -2.46 9.28
CA ASP A 54 2.54 -1.30 9.92
C ASP A 54 3.98 -1.08 9.44
N VAL A 55 4.77 -2.16 9.34
CA VAL A 55 6.14 -2.08 8.79
C VAL A 55 6.12 -1.68 7.31
N ALA A 56 5.19 -2.21 6.52
CA ALA A 56 5.06 -1.86 5.11
C ALA A 56 4.66 -0.39 4.94
N ALA A 57 3.74 0.12 5.76
CA ALA A 57 3.31 1.50 5.75
C ALA A 57 4.45 2.47 6.04
N ARG A 58 5.24 2.21 7.11
CA ARG A 58 6.43 3.02 7.44
C ARG A 58 7.43 3.06 6.27
N ARG A 59 7.73 1.91 5.66
CA ARG A 59 8.62 1.85 4.49
C ARG A 59 8.08 2.62 3.29
N MET A 60 6.76 2.64 3.10
CA MET A 60 6.12 3.42 2.04
C MET A 60 6.21 4.92 2.30
N MET A 61 5.94 5.35 3.53
CA MET A 61 6.12 6.75 3.96
C MET A 61 7.56 7.21 3.73
N ASP A 62 8.55 6.39 4.08
CA ASP A 62 9.96 6.68 3.83
C ASP A 62 10.29 6.80 2.34
N ALA A 63 9.83 5.83 1.53
CA ALA A 63 10.09 5.82 0.09
C ALA A 63 9.45 7.01 -0.64
N LEU A 64 8.29 7.47 -0.15
CA LEU A 64 7.55 8.61 -0.69
C LEU A 64 7.94 9.95 -0.05
N GLU A 65 8.85 9.93 0.92
CA GLU A 65 9.25 11.11 1.70
C GLU A 65 8.04 11.83 2.33
N ILE A 66 7.04 11.05 2.77
CA ILE A 66 5.90 11.57 3.54
C ILE A 66 6.42 11.90 4.94
N ARG A 67 6.23 13.15 5.36
CA ARG A 67 6.67 13.68 6.66
C ARG A 67 5.46 14.34 7.32
N PRO A 68 4.73 13.61 8.19
CA PRO A 68 3.58 14.16 8.90
C PRO A 68 3.97 15.38 9.74
N SER A 69 3.04 16.31 9.92
CA SER A 69 3.14 17.34 10.95
C SER A 69 3.15 16.76 12.38
N GLU A 70 3.62 17.56 13.35
CA GLU A 70 3.55 17.16 14.76
C GLU A 70 2.09 16.91 15.16
N GLY A 71 1.80 15.75 15.75
CA GLY A 71 0.45 15.36 16.15
C GLY A 71 -0.37 14.60 15.09
N SER A 72 0.01 14.63 13.81
CA SER A 72 -0.73 13.93 12.73
C SER A 72 -0.14 12.56 12.35
N GLU A 73 1.00 12.17 12.93
CA GLU A 73 1.74 10.96 12.57
C GLU A 73 0.87 9.69 12.60
N ALA A 74 0.08 9.50 13.67
CA ALA A 74 -0.79 8.34 13.81
C ALA A 74 -1.89 8.28 12.74
N ALA A 75 -2.48 9.44 12.40
CA ALA A 75 -3.51 9.55 11.38
C ALA A 75 -2.93 9.26 9.98
N VAL A 76 -1.81 9.91 9.63
CA VAL A 76 -1.13 9.68 8.35
C VAL A 76 -0.70 8.22 8.21
N HIS A 77 -0.10 7.63 9.25
CA HIS A 77 0.27 6.22 9.24
C HIS A 77 -0.94 5.31 8.99
N SER A 78 -2.05 5.55 9.70
CA SER A 78 -3.28 4.75 9.56
C SER A 78 -3.88 4.84 8.16
N MET A 79 -3.80 6.00 7.50
CA MET A 79 -4.25 6.15 6.11
C MET A 79 -3.37 5.35 5.14
N ILE A 80 -2.05 5.30 5.36
CA ILE A 80 -1.15 4.50 4.54
C ILE A 80 -1.37 2.99 4.78
N VAL A 81 -1.66 2.57 6.00
CA VAL A 81 -2.09 1.18 6.29
C VAL A 81 -3.38 0.84 5.54
N ALA A 82 -4.39 1.71 5.57
CA ALA A 82 -5.64 1.52 4.84
C ALA A 82 -5.42 1.41 3.31
N TYR A 83 -4.52 2.24 2.76
CA TYR A 83 -4.09 2.14 1.37
C TYR A 83 -3.42 0.79 1.07
N GLY A 84 -2.62 0.25 2.01
CA GLY A 84 -2.07 -1.11 1.92
C GLY A 84 -3.16 -2.17 1.78
N GLY A 85 -4.28 -2.02 2.50
CA GLY A 85 -5.48 -2.85 2.33
C GLY A 85 -6.05 -2.82 0.92
N LEU A 86 -6.19 -1.62 0.32
CA LEU A 86 -6.60 -1.46 -1.09
C LEU A 86 -5.62 -2.16 -2.03
N ALA A 87 -4.30 -2.01 -1.81
CA ALA A 87 -3.28 -2.65 -2.63
C ALA A 87 -3.38 -4.18 -2.60
N LYS A 88 -3.64 -4.78 -1.43
CA LYS A 88 -3.88 -6.22 -1.28
C LYS A 88 -5.15 -6.66 -2.02
N ALA A 89 -6.24 -5.92 -1.85
CA ALA A 89 -7.52 -6.22 -2.50
C ALA A 89 -7.41 -6.16 -4.04
N ALA A 90 -6.77 -5.12 -4.57
CA ALA A 90 -6.53 -4.98 -6.01
C ALA A 90 -5.61 -6.10 -6.54
N SER A 91 -4.56 -6.45 -5.79
CA SER A 91 -3.68 -7.56 -6.14
C SER A 91 -4.43 -8.89 -6.19
N LYS A 92 -5.40 -9.13 -5.30
CA LYS A 92 -6.28 -10.32 -5.35
C LYS A 92 -7.12 -10.35 -6.64
N GLN A 93 -7.68 -9.21 -7.04
CA GLN A 93 -8.47 -9.13 -8.28
C GLN A 93 -7.63 -9.37 -9.54
N TRP A 94 -6.33 -9.10 -9.48
CA TRP A 94 -5.43 -9.41 -10.58
C TRP A 94 -4.88 -10.84 -10.55
N LEU A 95 -4.34 -11.28 -9.42
CA LEU A 95 -3.60 -12.55 -9.32
C LEU A 95 -4.51 -13.77 -9.15
N VAL A 96 -5.69 -13.59 -8.54
CA VAL A 96 -6.57 -14.72 -8.17
C VAL A 96 -7.78 -14.77 -9.08
N THR A 97 -8.52 -13.67 -9.17
CA THR A 97 -9.77 -13.66 -9.95
C THR A 97 -9.51 -13.42 -11.43
N GLY A 98 -8.39 -12.77 -11.79
CA GLY A 98 -8.08 -12.35 -13.16
C GLY A 98 -9.07 -11.30 -13.72
N ALA A 99 -9.90 -10.70 -12.86
CA ALA A 99 -10.88 -9.71 -13.26
C ALA A 99 -10.25 -8.35 -13.60
N LEU A 100 -9.05 -8.10 -13.06
CA LEU A 100 -8.20 -6.98 -13.42
C LEU A 100 -6.90 -7.47 -14.03
N ASP A 101 -6.34 -6.71 -14.95
CA ASP A 101 -4.96 -6.90 -15.39
C ASP A 101 -3.98 -6.04 -14.58
N ARG A 102 -2.68 -6.27 -14.81
CA ARG A 102 -1.61 -5.54 -14.12
C ARG A 102 -1.68 -4.04 -14.37
N VAL A 103 -2.00 -3.62 -15.59
CA VAL A 103 -2.02 -2.20 -15.99
C VAL A 103 -3.16 -1.48 -15.27
N GLN A 104 -4.33 -2.11 -15.19
CA GLN A 104 -5.48 -1.61 -14.45
C GLN A 104 -5.20 -1.50 -12.95
N VAL A 105 -4.57 -2.52 -12.33
CA VAL A 105 -4.17 -2.45 -10.92
C VAL A 105 -3.12 -1.36 -10.69
N HIS A 106 -2.10 -1.29 -11.54
CA HIS A 106 -1.09 -0.24 -11.44
C HIS A 106 -1.72 1.15 -11.51
N LEU A 107 -2.59 1.39 -12.50
CA LEU A 107 -3.29 2.66 -12.66
C LEU A 107 -4.13 3.01 -11.42
N LEU A 108 -4.94 2.07 -10.93
CA LEU A 108 -5.75 2.24 -9.72
C LEU A 108 -4.88 2.67 -8.54
N LEU A 109 -3.84 1.89 -8.24
CA LEU A 109 -2.99 2.11 -7.07
C LEU A 109 -2.22 3.42 -7.15
N VAL A 110 -1.63 3.73 -8.31
CA VAL A 110 -0.91 4.99 -8.50
C VAL A 110 -1.84 6.19 -8.33
N ARG A 111 -3.02 6.17 -8.95
CA ARG A 111 -3.97 7.30 -8.89
C ARG A 111 -4.54 7.48 -7.49
N SER A 112 -4.92 6.40 -6.82
CA SER A 112 -5.41 6.44 -5.44
C SER A 112 -4.35 6.99 -4.49
N LEU A 113 -3.10 6.52 -4.58
CA LEU A 113 -2.04 7.03 -3.71
C LEU A 113 -1.72 8.49 -3.98
N LEU A 114 -1.75 8.89 -5.25
CA LEU A 114 -1.54 10.30 -5.62
C LEU A 114 -2.59 11.20 -4.99
N ALA A 115 -3.87 10.80 -5.03
CA ALA A 115 -4.98 11.53 -4.42
C ALA A 115 -4.85 11.57 -2.89
N ILE A 116 -4.47 10.45 -2.25
CA ILE A 116 -4.24 10.42 -0.80
C ILE A 116 -3.15 11.43 -0.43
N VAL A 117 -2.00 11.38 -1.08
CA VAL A 117 -0.85 12.19 -0.71
C VAL A 117 -1.03 13.67 -1.04
N ARG A 118 -1.75 14.01 -2.12
CA ARG A 118 -1.92 15.40 -2.56
C ARG A 118 -3.13 16.10 -1.96
N ASP A 119 -4.20 15.35 -1.71
CA ASP A 119 -5.50 15.93 -1.39
C ASP A 119 -5.93 15.55 0.02
N VAL A 120 -5.79 14.28 0.42
CA VAL A 120 -6.30 13.78 1.70
C VAL A 120 -5.37 14.11 2.87
N LEU A 121 -4.08 13.79 2.77
CA LEU A 121 -3.14 14.04 3.87
C LEU A 121 -3.09 15.54 4.23
N PRO A 122 -2.93 16.48 3.27
CA PRO A 122 -2.87 17.89 3.61
C PRO A 122 -4.18 18.42 4.20
N ALA A 123 -5.34 17.91 3.76
CA ALA A 123 -6.63 18.31 4.32
C ALA A 123 -6.77 17.87 5.78
N CYS A 124 -6.35 16.65 6.11
CA CYS A 124 -6.40 16.15 7.49
C CYS A 124 -5.39 16.83 8.41
N GLU A 125 -4.25 17.28 7.88
CA GLU A 125 -3.26 18.06 8.63
C GLU A 125 -3.71 19.51 8.87
N ALA A 126 -4.56 20.08 8.01
CA ALA A 126 -5.10 21.44 8.21
C ALA A 126 -6.17 21.52 9.30
N ASP A 127 -6.81 20.39 9.62
CA ASP A 127 -7.86 20.28 10.64
C ASP A 127 -7.33 19.83 12.03
N SER A 128 -6.01 19.62 12.17
CA SER A 128 -5.34 19.18 13.40
C SER A 128 -4.60 20.32 14.10
#